data_AF-A0A6I6FG42-F1
#
_entry.id   AF-A0A6I6FG42-F1
#
_cell.length_a   1.000
_cell.length_b   1.000
_cell.length_c   1.000
_cell.angle_alpha   90.00
_cell.angle_beta   90.00
_cell.angle_gamma   90.00
#
_symmetry.space_group_name_H-M   'P 1'
#
loop_
_entity.id
_entity.type
_entity.pdbx_description
1 polymer ?
#
loop_
_entity_poly.entity_id
_entity_poly.type
_entity_poly.pdbx_seq_one_letter_code
_entity_poly.pdbx_strand_id
1 'polypeptide(L)'
;MDIELTYDAFGTRLRGIGGVEITYDLLGSRPRTLGSWRLEYDTLGSRLRAVGPTGITYSRWAGLPRTVGRWDCEHSRFAARLLRIGPYELAYDRHGSRVRAVGPLGIDYDRLGSRAARVSLQGGAEALPLSADHLLVLYLTLYWQEEKWREQQARR
;
A
#
# COMPACT_ATOMS: atom_id res chain seq x y z
N MET A 1 -3.91 18.23 -4.60
CA MET A 1 -3.45 18.25 -3.19
C MET A 1 -2.27 17.32 -3.07
N ASP A 2 -1.20 17.75 -2.41
CA ASP A 2 -0.02 16.92 -2.16
C ASP A 2 -0.15 16.24 -0.80
N ILE A 3 0.10 14.95 -0.78
CA ILE A 3 0.06 14.06 0.38
C ILE A 3 1.49 13.66 0.68
N GLU A 4 1.97 14.10 1.84
CA GLU A 4 3.32 13.85 2.28
C GLU A 4 3.46 12.41 2.80
N LEU A 5 4.54 11.74 2.39
CA LEU A 5 4.94 10.44 2.92
C LEU A 5 6.13 10.66 3.84
N THR A 6 5.97 10.32 5.12
CA THR A 6 7.07 10.42 6.10
C THR A 6 7.70 9.05 6.29
N TYR A 7 9.02 9.03 6.49
CA TYR A 7 9.81 7.82 6.63
C TYR A 7 10.62 7.85 7.93
N ASP A 8 11.13 6.70 8.36
CA ASP A 8 12.09 6.63 9.46
C ASP A 8 13.42 7.34 9.12
N ALA A 9 14.29 7.52 10.12
CA ALA A 9 15.55 8.25 9.96
C ALA A 9 16.47 7.66 8.87
N PHE A 10 16.35 6.36 8.61
CA PHE A 10 17.10 5.65 7.56
C PHE A 10 16.40 5.69 6.19
N GLY A 11 15.18 6.22 6.13
CA GLY A 11 14.42 6.33 4.90
C GLY A 11 13.90 5.01 4.35
N THR A 12 13.91 3.96 5.18
CA THR A 12 13.62 2.58 4.79
C THR A 12 12.17 2.19 5.03
N ARG A 13 11.50 2.81 6.02
CA ARG A 13 10.16 2.40 6.46
C ARG A 13 9.21 3.58 6.43
N LEU A 14 8.04 3.37 5.84
CA LEU A 14 6.98 4.36 5.81
C LEU A 14 6.42 4.57 7.24
N ARG A 15 6.53 5.79 7.75
CA ARG A 15 6.10 6.21 9.09
C ARG A 15 4.84 7.05 9.09
N GLY A 16 4.41 7.54 7.93
CA GLY A 16 3.15 8.26 7.85
C GLY A 16 2.73 8.62 6.44
N ILE A 17 1.43 8.87 6.29
CA ILE A 17 0.76 9.20 5.03
C ILE A 17 -0.18 10.36 5.30
N GLY A 18 0.09 11.54 4.72
CA GLY A 18 -0.82 12.69 4.81
C GLY A 18 -1.15 13.12 6.24
N GLY A 19 -0.19 13.01 7.16
CA GLY A 19 -0.37 13.30 8.59
C GLY A 19 -0.91 12.13 9.43
N VAL A 20 -1.26 10.99 8.81
CA VAL A 20 -1.64 9.77 9.53
C VAL A 20 -0.39 8.96 9.86
N GLU A 21 -0.15 8.70 11.15
CA GLU A 21 1.03 7.99 11.63
C GLU A 21 0.94 6.46 11.44
N ILE A 22 2.06 5.82 11.12
CA ILE A 22 2.23 4.36 11.11
C ILE A 22 3.17 3.96 12.24
N THR A 23 2.63 3.24 13.22
CA THR A 23 3.44 2.67 14.30
C THR A 23 3.92 1.27 13.93
N TYR A 24 5.01 0.83 14.54
CA TYR A 24 5.62 -0.48 14.30
C TYR A 24 5.71 -1.28 15.59
N ASP A 25 5.92 -2.59 15.47
CA ASP A 25 6.26 -3.46 16.60
C ASP A 25 7.61 -3.08 17.25
N LEU A 26 7.90 -3.67 18.42
CA LEU A 26 9.12 -3.40 19.19
C LEU A 26 10.40 -3.68 18.40
N LEU A 27 10.37 -4.67 17.50
CA LEU A 27 11.48 -5.01 16.61
C LEU A 27 11.57 -4.11 15.37
N GLY A 28 10.58 -3.22 15.18
CA GLY A 28 10.45 -2.33 14.03
C GLY A 28 10.20 -3.06 12.70
N SER A 29 9.94 -4.36 12.74
CA SER A 29 9.87 -5.21 11.56
C SER A 29 8.53 -5.09 10.83
N ARG A 30 7.46 -4.81 11.58
CA ARG A 30 6.08 -4.87 11.09
C ARG A 30 5.27 -3.65 11.54
N PRO A 31 4.50 -3.03 10.63
CA PRO A 31 3.50 -2.03 10.98
C PRO A 31 2.44 -2.59 11.94
N ARG A 32 2.09 -1.86 13.00
CA ARG A 32 1.10 -2.27 14.02
C ARG A 32 -0.18 -1.44 13.95
N THR A 33 -0.08 -0.15 13.66
CA THR A 33 -1.24 0.72 13.46
C THR A 33 -1.03 1.65 12.28
N LEU A 34 -2.15 2.07 11.68
CA LEU A 34 -2.24 3.15 10.71
C LEU A 34 -3.26 4.17 11.26
N GLY A 35 -2.76 5.22 11.90
CA GLY A 35 -3.57 6.15 12.68
C GLY A 35 -4.32 5.40 13.79
N SER A 36 -5.65 5.48 13.75
CA SER A 36 -6.54 4.76 14.67
C SER A 36 -6.81 3.30 14.26
N TRP A 37 -6.38 2.87 13.08
CA TRP A 37 -6.64 1.51 12.60
C TRP A 37 -5.57 0.55 13.05
N ARG A 38 -6.00 -0.54 13.70
CA ARG A 38 -5.12 -1.64 14.09
C ARG A 38 -4.85 -2.53 12.88
N LEU A 39 -3.59 -2.92 12.71
CA LEU A 39 -3.16 -3.86 11.69
C LEU A 39 -3.13 -5.26 12.29
N GLU A 40 -3.82 -6.20 11.65
CA GLU A 40 -3.87 -7.59 12.09
C GLU A 40 -3.23 -8.49 11.05
N TYR A 41 -2.44 -9.46 11.51
CA TYR A 41 -1.71 -10.39 10.65
C TYR A 41 -2.27 -11.81 10.84
N ASP A 42 -1.95 -12.70 9.91
CA ASP A 42 -2.24 -14.12 10.07
C ASP A 42 -1.50 -14.74 11.26
N THR A 43 -1.85 -15.98 11.60
CA THR A 43 -1.30 -16.71 12.75
C THR A 43 0.22 -16.91 12.68
N LEU A 44 0.79 -16.90 11.47
CA LEU A 44 2.24 -16.97 11.25
C LEU A 44 2.90 -15.59 11.27
N GLY A 45 2.13 -14.51 11.37
CA GLY A 45 2.60 -13.13 11.32
C GLY A 45 3.20 -12.74 9.97
N SER A 46 2.89 -13.50 8.92
CA SER A 46 3.51 -13.38 7.60
C SER A 46 2.73 -12.46 6.66
N ARG A 47 1.41 -12.33 6.85
CA ARG A 47 0.54 -11.59 5.94
C ARG A 47 -0.47 -10.74 6.69
N LEU A 48 -0.64 -9.51 6.24
CA LEU A 48 -1.64 -8.58 6.75
C LEU A 48 -3.05 -9.09 6.40
N ARG A 49 -3.87 -9.40 7.40
CA ARG A 49 -5.26 -9.87 7.26
C ARG A 49 -6.31 -8.81 7.50
N ALA A 50 -6.02 -7.74 8.22
CA ALA A 50 -6.98 -6.66 8.40
C ALA A 50 -6.32 -5.32 8.67
N VAL A 51 -7.00 -4.25 8.28
CA VAL A 51 -6.67 -2.86 8.59
C VAL A 51 -7.91 -2.21 9.22
N GLY A 52 -7.87 -2.04 10.54
CA GLY A 52 -9.02 -1.57 11.31
C GLY A 52 -10.23 -2.50 11.10
N PRO A 53 -11.40 -1.97 10.71
CA PRO A 53 -12.58 -2.80 10.44
C PRO A 53 -12.52 -3.55 9.11
N THR A 54 -11.51 -3.30 8.27
CA THR A 54 -11.46 -3.83 6.91
C THR A 54 -10.64 -5.11 6.86
N GLY A 55 -11.31 -6.25 6.64
CA GLY A 55 -10.66 -7.55 6.44
C GLY A 55 -10.11 -7.74 5.03
N ILE A 56 -9.03 -8.49 4.90
CA ILE A 56 -8.35 -8.82 3.64
C ILE A 56 -8.36 -10.33 3.47
N THR A 57 -8.87 -10.81 2.34
CA THR A 57 -8.78 -12.23 1.97
C THR A 57 -7.74 -12.40 0.88
N TYR A 58 -7.09 -13.56 0.84
CA TYR A 58 -6.05 -13.86 -0.14
C TYR A 58 -6.44 -15.04 -1.02
N SER A 59 -5.98 -15.03 -2.27
CA SER A 59 -6.04 -16.19 -3.14
C SER A 59 -5.16 -17.31 -2.60
N ARG A 60 -5.71 -18.53 -2.54
CA ARG A 60 -4.99 -19.74 -2.11
C ARG A 60 -3.77 -20.04 -2.99
N TRP A 61 -3.81 -19.66 -4.27
CA TRP A 61 -2.84 -20.08 -5.27
C TRP A 61 -1.82 -18.99 -5.63
N ALA A 62 -2.22 -17.73 -5.57
CA ALA A 62 -1.39 -16.61 -6.05
C ALA A 62 -0.70 -15.82 -4.93
N GLY A 63 -1.08 -16.02 -3.67
CA GLY A 63 -0.59 -15.19 -2.56
C GLY A 63 -1.01 -13.72 -2.64
N LEU A 64 -1.82 -13.34 -3.63
CA LEU A 64 -2.33 -11.99 -3.83
C LEU A 64 -3.68 -11.78 -3.13
N PRO A 65 -3.97 -10.55 -2.69
CA PRO A 65 -5.23 -10.18 -2.04
C PRO A 65 -6.40 -10.36 -3.01
N ARG A 66 -7.41 -11.13 -2.62
CA ARG A 66 -8.63 -11.36 -3.41
C ARG A 66 -9.72 -10.35 -3.11
N THR A 67 -9.90 -9.99 -1.84
CA THR A 67 -10.87 -8.98 -1.42
C THR A 67 -10.29 -8.11 -0.31
N VAL A 68 -10.74 -6.85 -0.28
CA VAL A 68 -10.44 -5.86 0.77
C VAL A 68 -11.78 -5.30 1.25
N GLY A 69 -12.25 -5.79 2.38
CA GLY A 69 -13.58 -5.51 2.91
C GLY A 69 -14.65 -5.92 1.91
N ARG A 70 -15.37 -4.92 1.40
CA ARG A 70 -16.43 -5.08 0.38
C ARG A 70 -15.91 -5.03 -1.06
N TRP A 71 -14.63 -4.73 -1.27
CA TRP A 71 -14.06 -4.54 -2.59
C TRP A 71 -13.38 -5.81 -3.11
N ASP A 72 -13.71 -6.16 -4.35
CA ASP A 72 -13.00 -7.19 -5.08
C ASP A 72 -11.69 -6.66 -5.66
N CYS A 73 -10.67 -7.52 -5.68
CA CYS A 73 -9.37 -7.23 -6.24
C CYS A 73 -9.21 -7.93 -7.60
N GLU A 74 -8.83 -7.17 -8.62
CA GLU A 74 -8.56 -7.72 -9.95
C GLU A 74 -7.07 -7.95 -10.16
N HIS A 75 -6.74 -9.00 -10.89
CA HIS A 75 -5.36 -9.43 -11.07
C HIS A 75 -5.02 -9.57 -12.54
N SER A 76 -3.73 -9.45 -12.87
CA SER A 76 -3.25 -9.73 -14.21
C SER A 76 -3.45 -11.20 -14.57
N ARG A 77 -3.35 -11.49 -15.87
CA ARG A 77 -3.22 -12.87 -16.35
C ARG A 77 -2.12 -13.59 -15.55
N PHE A 78 -2.42 -14.80 -15.08
CA PHE A 78 -1.59 -15.62 -14.18
C PHE A 78 -1.39 -15.08 -12.75
N ALA A 79 -2.15 -14.08 -12.32
CA ALA A 79 -2.10 -13.51 -10.98
C ALA A 79 -0.68 -13.09 -10.54
N ALA A 80 0.07 -12.47 -11.46
CA ALA A 80 1.43 -11.98 -11.21
C ALA A 80 1.45 -10.59 -10.51
N ARG A 81 0.37 -9.83 -10.66
CA ARG A 81 0.19 -8.50 -10.05
C ARG A 81 -1.29 -8.17 -9.86
N LEU A 82 -1.53 -7.26 -8.92
CA LEU A 82 -2.81 -6.62 -8.66
C LEU A 82 -3.04 -5.52 -9.69
N LEU A 83 -4.24 -5.42 -10.28
CA LEU A 83 -4.58 -4.40 -11.27
C LEU A 83 -5.61 -3.40 -10.73
N ARG A 84 -6.48 -3.84 -9.81
CA ARG A 84 -7.55 -3.01 -9.25
C ARG A 84 -7.90 -3.43 -7.83
N ILE A 85 -8.28 -2.48 -7.00
CA ILE A 85 -8.88 -2.69 -5.67
C ILE A 85 -10.21 -1.95 -5.66
N GLY A 86 -11.32 -2.67 -5.84
CA GLY A 86 -12.66 -2.06 -5.93
C GLY A 86 -12.74 -1.02 -7.05
N PRO A 87 -13.06 0.26 -6.76
CA PRO A 87 -13.11 1.31 -7.77
C PRO A 87 -11.72 1.90 -8.13
N TYR A 88 -10.65 1.49 -7.45
CA TYR A 88 -9.33 2.09 -7.61
C TYR A 88 -8.42 1.25 -8.51
N GLU A 89 -8.13 1.75 -9.70
CA GLU A 89 -7.22 1.12 -10.66
C GLU A 89 -5.76 1.40 -10.32
N LEU A 90 -4.90 0.38 -10.48
CA LEU A 90 -3.46 0.48 -10.22
C LEU A 90 -2.72 0.66 -11.55
N ALA A 91 -2.18 1.85 -11.78
CA ALA A 91 -1.31 2.11 -12.92
C ALA A 91 0.15 1.79 -12.56
N TYR A 92 0.83 1.06 -13.43
CA TYR A 92 2.23 0.67 -13.22
C TYR A 92 3.18 1.50 -14.07
N ASP A 93 4.45 1.56 -13.67
CA ASP A 93 5.52 2.08 -14.52
C ASP A 93 5.71 1.25 -15.81
N ARG A 94 6.50 1.78 -16.74
CA ARG A 94 6.77 1.15 -18.03
C ARG A 94 7.33 -0.29 -17.90
N HIS A 95 8.04 -0.56 -16.82
CA HIS A 95 8.63 -1.87 -16.54
C HIS A 95 7.70 -2.79 -15.72
N GLY A 96 6.48 -2.35 -15.41
CA GLY A 96 5.49 -3.13 -14.67
C GLY A 96 5.88 -3.48 -13.24
N SER A 97 6.90 -2.81 -12.71
CA SER A 97 7.57 -3.17 -11.45
C SER A 97 6.99 -2.43 -10.26
N ARG A 98 6.53 -1.19 -10.48
CA ARG A 98 6.08 -0.28 -9.42
C ARG A 98 4.77 0.39 -9.78
N VAL A 99 3.92 0.61 -8.78
CA VAL A 99 2.65 1.31 -8.93
C VAL A 99 2.93 2.82 -8.93
N ARG A 100 2.53 3.50 -10.01
CA ARG A 100 2.66 4.95 -10.21
C ARG A 100 1.36 5.69 -9.98
N ALA A 101 0.21 5.01 -10.01
CA ALA A 101 -1.05 5.62 -9.62
C ALA A 101 -2.02 4.59 -9.04
N VAL A 102 -2.92 5.06 -8.18
CA VAL A 102 -3.99 4.29 -7.53
C VAL A 102 -5.28 5.12 -7.60
N GLY A 103 -6.14 4.81 -8.57
CA GLY A 103 -7.30 5.64 -8.91
C GLY A 103 -6.87 7.10 -9.14
N PRO A 104 -7.41 8.08 -8.38
CA PRO A 104 -7.04 9.49 -8.53
C PRO A 104 -5.69 9.84 -7.88
N LEU A 105 -5.02 8.92 -7.19
CA LEU A 105 -3.76 9.18 -6.49
C LEU A 105 -2.56 8.89 -7.40
N GLY A 106 -1.79 9.89 -7.77
CA GLY A 106 -0.47 9.74 -8.39
C GLY A 106 0.61 9.50 -7.34
N ILE A 107 1.56 8.60 -7.62
CA ILE A 107 2.69 8.26 -6.74
C ILE A 107 3.99 8.65 -7.44
N ASP A 108 4.64 9.67 -6.88
CA ASP A 108 5.96 10.11 -7.27
C ASP A 108 7.02 9.43 -6.42
N TYR A 109 8.09 9.00 -7.07
CA TYR A 109 9.19 8.30 -6.42
C TYR A 109 10.41 9.20 -6.36
N ASP A 110 11.33 8.90 -5.45
CA ASP A 110 12.59 9.63 -5.39
C ASP A 110 13.44 9.45 -6.65
N ARG A 111 14.54 10.20 -6.76
CA ARG A 111 15.42 10.19 -7.94
C ARG A 111 15.97 8.81 -8.31
N LEU A 112 16.14 7.94 -7.32
CA LEU A 112 16.63 6.56 -7.54
C LEU A 112 15.46 5.59 -7.83
N GLY A 113 14.23 6.08 -7.75
CA GLY A 113 13.00 5.32 -7.89
C GLY A 113 12.79 4.30 -6.78
N SER A 114 13.60 4.29 -5.73
CA SER A 114 13.63 3.22 -4.74
C SER A 114 12.41 3.23 -3.84
N ARG A 115 11.86 4.42 -3.58
CA ARG A 115 10.71 4.62 -2.68
C ARG A 115 9.77 5.70 -3.20
N ALA A 116 8.52 5.58 -2.79
CA ALA A 116 7.54 6.65 -2.96
C ALA A 116 7.99 7.86 -2.12
N ALA A 117 8.03 9.03 -2.73
CA ALA A 117 8.43 10.27 -2.06
C ALA A 117 7.23 11.19 -1.82
N ARG A 118 6.27 11.18 -2.76
CA ARG A 118 5.10 12.05 -2.70
C ARG A 118 3.90 11.36 -3.34
N VAL A 119 2.72 11.68 -2.83
CA VAL A 119 1.47 11.28 -3.45
C VAL A 119 0.68 12.54 -3.81
N SER A 120 0.09 12.59 -4.99
CA SER A 120 -0.71 13.72 -5.46
C SER A 120 -2.13 13.25 -5.79
N LEU A 121 -3.14 13.96 -5.32
CA LEU A 121 -4.53 13.70 -5.70
C LEU A 121 -4.85 14.48 -6.99
N GLN A 122 -5.14 13.74 -8.07
CA GLN A 122 -5.55 14.25 -9.37
C GLN A 122 -7.07 14.43 -9.40
N GLY A 123 -7.53 15.66 -9.17
CA GLY A 123 -8.94 16.04 -9.12
C GLY A 123 -9.05 17.47 -8.58
N GLY A 124 -9.65 18.37 -9.36
CA GLY A 124 -9.48 19.82 -9.22
C GLY A 124 -10.07 20.47 -7.95
N ALA A 125 -9.49 21.63 -7.63
CA ALA A 125 -9.98 22.78 -6.86
C ALA A 125 -10.46 22.65 -5.40
N GLU A 126 -10.85 21.47 -4.89
CA GLU A 126 -11.16 21.34 -3.46
C GLU A 126 -10.24 20.30 -2.83
N ALA A 127 -9.32 20.78 -1.99
CA ALA A 127 -8.47 19.96 -1.14
C ALA A 127 -9.33 19.27 -0.07
N LEU A 128 -10.12 18.28 -0.47
CA LEU A 128 -10.78 17.38 0.47
C LEU A 128 -9.71 16.56 1.19
N PRO A 129 -9.84 16.36 2.51
CA PRO A 129 -8.92 15.50 3.25
C PRO A 129 -8.87 14.11 2.62
N LEU A 130 -7.70 13.48 2.67
CA LEU A 130 -7.51 12.10 2.22
C LEU A 130 -8.59 11.22 2.87
N SER A 131 -9.51 10.72 2.04
CA SER A 131 -10.61 9.89 2.55
C SER A 131 -10.04 8.61 3.16
N ALA A 132 -10.79 8.00 4.09
CA ALA A 132 -10.43 6.71 4.67
C ALA A 132 -10.17 5.65 3.58
N ASP A 133 -11.01 5.62 2.56
CA ASP A 133 -10.86 4.69 1.44
C ASP A 133 -9.57 4.94 0.66
N HIS A 134 -9.25 6.20 0.33
CA HIS A 134 -8.00 6.55 -0.34
C HIS A 134 -6.77 6.20 0.51
N LEU A 135 -6.81 6.49 1.81
CA LEU A 135 -5.74 6.15 2.75
C LEU A 135 -5.49 4.64 2.80
N LEU A 136 -6.57 3.86 2.94
CA LEU A 136 -6.51 2.41 3.02
C LEU A 136 -5.88 1.81 1.76
N VAL A 137 -6.38 2.19 0.59
CA VAL A 137 -5.92 1.61 -0.69
C VAL A 137 -4.49 2.04 -0.99
N LEU A 138 -4.14 3.29 -0.70
CA LEU A 138 -2.78 3.78 -0.82
C LEU A 138 -1.82 3.00 0.09
N TYR A 139 -2.18 2.86 1.38
CA TYR A 139 -1.38 2.11 2.34
C TYR A 139 -1.17 0.65 1.89
N LEU A 140 -2.24 -0.04 1.52
CA LEU A 140 -2.17 -1.43 1.07
C LEU A 140 -1.30 -1.60 -0.18
N THR A 141 -1.41 -0.66 -1.13
CA THR A 141 -0.59 -0.66 -2.34
C THR A 141 0.88 -0.54 -2.01
N LEU A 142 1.26 0.43 -1.16
CA LEU A 142 2.65 0.63 -0.75
C LEU A 142 3.17 -0.56 0.06
N TYR A 143 2.36 -1.07 0.99
CA TYR A 143 2.69 -2.23 1.84
C TYR A 143 2.99 -3.48 0.99
N TRP A 144 2.10 -3.86 0.07
CA TRP A 144 2.32 -5.05 -0.77
C TRP A 144 3.48 -4.88 -1.75
N GLN A 145 3.73 -3.66 -2.22
CA GLN A 145 4.89 -3.39 -3.06
C GLN A 145 6.19 -3.60 -2.28
N GLU A 146 6.26 -3.14 -1.03
CA GLU A 146 7.43 -3.35 -0.17
C GLU A 146 7.65 -4.83 0.16
N GLU A 147 6.58 -5.56 0.51
CA GLU A 147 6.65 -7.01 0.77
C GLU A 147 7.17 -7.78 -0.45
N LYS A 148 6.65 -7.47 -1.65
CA LYS A 148 7.13 -8.09 -2.90
C LYS A 148 8.61 -7.78 -3.16
N TRP A 149 9.07 -6.59 -2.81
CA TRP A 149 10.47 -6.21 -2.99
C TRP A 149 11.38 -6.95 -2.00
N ARG A 150 10.96 -7.09 -0.75
CA ARG A 150 11.66 -7.89 0.28
C ARG A 150 11.74 -9.37 -0.10
N GLU A 151 10.65 -9.95 -0.60
CA GLU A 151 10.64 -11.34 -1.08
C GLU A 151 11.62 -11.57 -2.25
N GLN A 152 11.74 -10.61 -3.16
CA GLN A 152 12.67 -10.70 -4.28
C GLN A 152 14.13 -10.58 -3.83
N GLN A 153 14.42 -9.73 -2.84
CA GLN A 153 15.75 -9.60 -2.26
C GLN A 153 16.16 -10.85 -1.47
N ALA A 154 15.25 -11.47 -0.72
CA ALA A 154 15.52 -12.68 0.03
C ALA A 154 15.78 -13.92 -0.84
N ARG A 155 15.40 -13.88 -2.13
CA ARG A 155 15.62 -14.97 -3.11
C ARG A 155 16.92 -14.83 -3.92
N ARG A 156 17.69 -13.76 -3.69
CA ARG A 156 18.99 -13.51 -4.32
C ARG A 156 20.12 -13.88 -3.36
#